data_AF-A0A699WRP9-F1
#
_entry.id   AF-A0A699WRP9-F1
#
_cell.length_a   1.000
_cell.length_b   1.000
_cell.length_c   1.000
_cell.angle_alpha   90.00
_cell.angle_beta   90.00
_cell.angle_gamma   90.00
#
_symmetry.space_group_name_H-M   'P 1'
#
loop_
_entity.id
_entity.type
_entity.pdbx_description
1 polymer ?
#
loop_
_entity_poly.entity_id
_entity_poly.type
_entity_poly.pdbx_seq_one_letter_code
_entity_poly.pdbx_strand_id
1 'polypeptide(L)' 'MHLLGGKPISKTKERLKRQYHSIHQTNTETSMEFMQRFLRLVGFLEAAAGTEEEQAKNFHWGLRRST' A
#
# COMPACT_ATOMS: atom_id res chain seq x y z
N MET A 1 30.01 -17.68 16.99
CA MET A 1 29.68 -16.26 17.25
C MET A 1 28.21 -16.05 16.91
N HIS A 2 27.35 -15.80 17.90
CA HIS A 2 25.95 -15.43 17.69
C HIS A 2 25.86 -13.91 17.52
N LEU A 3 25.30 -13.44 16.40
CA LEU A 3 24.87 -12.04 16.25
C LEU A 3 23.34 -12.01 16.17
N LEU A 4 22.72 -11.72 17.30
CA LEU A 4 21.32 -11.32 17.39
C LEU A 4 21.18 -9.88 16.88
N GLY A 5 20.11 -9.58 16.15
CA GLY A 5 19.50 -8.24 16.26
C GLY A 5 19.15 -7.45 15.00
N GLY A 6 19.23 -8.01 13.79
CA GLY A 6 18.62 -7.37 12.61
C GLY A 6 17.09 -7.49 12.65
N LYS A 7 16.38 -6.58 13.33
CA LYS A 7 14.91 -6.54 13.27
C LYS A 7 14.46 -6.36 11.81
N PRO A 8 13.42 -7.05 11.32
CA PRO A 8 13.25 -7.29 9.89
C PRO A 8 12.52 -6.11 9.23
N ILE A 9 13.22 -4.97 9.13
CA ILE A 9 12.78 -3.79 8.39
C ILE A 9 12.53 -4.18 6.93
N SER A 10 13.36 -5.08 6.37
CA SER A 10 13.20 -5.65 5.03
C SER A 10 11.90 -6.46 4.89
N LYS A 11 11.59 -7.40 5.80
CA LYS A 11 10.33 -8.18 5.72
C LYS A 11 9.10 -7.28 5.84
N THR A 12 9.19 -6.20 6.62
CA THR A 12 8.09 -5.24 6.77
C THR A 12 7.86 -4.47 5.48
N LYS A 13 8.92 -3.99 4.82
CA LYS A 13 8.85 -3.30 3.52
C LYS A 13 8.27 -4.21 2.42
N GLU A 14 8.68 -5.47 2.37
CA GLU A 14 8.13 -6.45 1.42
C GLU A 14 6.64 -6.74 1.66
N ARG A 15 6.22 -6.86 2.93
CA ARG A 15 4.80 -7.01 3.27
C ARG A 15 3.97 -5.78 2.89
N LEU A 16 4.53 -4.57 3.06
CA LEU A 16 3.86 -3.32 2.68
C LEU A 16 3.71 -3.21 1.16
N LYS A 17 4.75 -3.56 0.39
CA LYS A 17 4.65 -3.62 -1.07
C LYS A 17 3.55 -4.58 -1.52
N ARG A 18 3.46 -5.79 -0.95
CA ARG A 18 2.39 -6.74 -1.28
C ARG A 18 1.01 -6.17 -0.98
N GLN A 19 0.82 -5.56 0.19
CA GLN A 19 -0.44 -4.90 0.55
C GLN A 19 -0.82 -3.77 -0.41
N TYR A 20 0.17 -2.99 -0.86
CA TYR A 20 -0.03 -1.91 -1.82
C TYR A 20 -0.50 -2.43 -3.19
N HIS A 21 0.12 -3.48 -3.72
CA HIS A 21 -0.29 -4.05 -5.01
C HIS A 21 -1.64 -4.78 -4.95
N SER A 22 -2.06 -5.22 -3.76
CA SER A 22 -3.36 -5.89 -3.56
C SER A 22 -4.45 -4.94 -3.05
N ILE A 23 -4.20 -3.64 -2.93
CA ILE A 23 -5.14 -2.73 -2.29
C ILE A 23 -6.37 -2.52 -3.18
N HIS A 24 -7.55 -2.71 -2.61
CA HIS A 24 -8.84 -2.45 -3.24
C HIS A 24 -9.85 -2.07 -2.17
N GLN A 25 -10.82 -1.26 -2.55
CA GLN A 25 -11.92 -0.83 -1.72
C GLN A 25 -12.84 -2.04 -1.46
N THR A 26 -13.18 -2.24 -0.19
CA THR A 26 -14.11 -3.31 0.21
C THR A 26 -15.58 -2.83 0.20
N ASN A 27 -16.54 -3.76 0.21
CA ASN A 27 -17.97 -3.42 0.13
C ASN A 27 -18.50 -2.58 1.29
N THR A 28 -17.81 -2.61 2.44
CA THR A 28 -18.17 -1.90 3.67
C THR A 28 -17.32 -0.66 3.89
N GLU A 29 -16.39 -0.36 2.98
CA GLU A 29 -15.43 0.73 3.11
C GLU A 29 -15.86 1.91 2.23
N THR A 30 -15.92 3.10 2.83
CA THR A 30 -16.15 4.33 2.08
C THR A 30 -14.93 4.68 1.23
N SER A 31 -15.13 5.42 0.13
CA SER A 31 -14.01 5.84 -0.73
C SER A 31 -12.99 6.70 0.02
N MET A 32 -13.41 7.39 1.09
CA MET A 32 -12.52 8.19 1.94
C MET A 32 -11.64 7.33 2.85
N GLU A 33 -12.18 6.28 3.46
CA GLU A 33 -11.39 5.31 4.25
C GLU A 33 -10.38 4.57 3.38
N PHE A 34 -10.80 4.17 2.17
CA PHE A 34 -9.91 3.59 1.17
C PHE A 34 -8.78 4.54 0.80
N MET A 35 -9.09 5.82 0.52
CA MET A 35 -8.10 6.85 0.21
C MET A 35 -7.10 7.05 1.35
N GLN A 36 -7.58 7.12 2.60
CA GLN A 36 -6.70 7.25 3.76
C GLN A 36 -5.73 6.06 3.89
N ARG A 37 -6.19 4.83 3.69
CA ARG A 37 -5.33 3.64 3.68
C ARG A 37 -4.33 3.66 2.52
N PHE A 38 -4.77 4.06 1.33
CA PHE A 38 -3.91 4.18 0.16
C PHE A 38 -2.78 5.19 0.40
N LEU A 39 -3.11 6.40 0.86
CA LEU A 39 -2.13 7.45 1.16
C LEU A 39 -1.17 7.03 2.28
N ARG A 40 -1.67 6.31 3.29
CA ARG A 40 -0.82 5.74 4.35
C ARG A 40 0.20 4.74 3.79
N LEU A 41 -0.19 3.87 2.85
CA LEU A 41 0.74 2.94 2.21
C LEU A 41 1.76 3.65 1.32
N VAL A 42 1.33 4.64 0.54
CA VAL A 42 2.24 5.46 -0.29
C VAL A 42 3.27 6.17 0.59
N GLY A 43 2.84 6.78 1.71
CA GLY A 43 3.73 7.44 2.66
C GLY A 43 4.75 6.51 3.31
N PHE A 44 4.44 5.22 3.49
CA PHE A 44 5.41 4.24 4.00
C PHE A 44 6.33 3.65 2.93
N LEU A 45 5.90 3.65 1.68
CA LEU A 45 6.64 3.06 0.56
C LEU A 45 7.55 4.09 -0.12
N GLU A 46 7.25 5.38 0.00
CA GLU A 46 8.02 6.48 -0.59
C GLU A 46 8.40 6.17 -2.05
N ALA A 47 9.70 6.18 -2.40
CA ALA A 47 10.21 5.86 -3.73
C ALA A 47 9.83 4.44 -4.23
N ALA A 48 9.42 3.51 -3.34
CA ALA A 48 8.99 2.17 -3.71
C ALA A 48 7.51 2.08 -4.11
N ALA A 49 6.72 3.16 -3.96
CA ALA A 49 5.34 3.23 -4.42
C ALA A 49 5.21 3.49 -5.93
N GLY A 50 6.33 3.74 -6.63
CA GLY A 50 6.34 4.13 -8.04
C GLY A 50 6.08 5.62 -8.24
N THR A 51 5.97 6.00 -9.49
CA THR A 51 5.64 7.36 -9.94
C THR A 51 4.20 7.75 -9.57
N GLU A 52 3.91 9.05 -9.55
CA GLU A 52 2.55 9.55 -9.30
C GLU A 52 1.52 8.96 -10.29
N GLU A 53 1.91 8.73 -11.55
CA GLU A 53 1.03 8.13 -12.56
C GLU A 53 0.70 6.67 -12.24
N GLU A 54 1.68 5.88 -11.81
CA GLU A 54 1.49 4.49 -11.39
C GLU A 54 0.61 4.42 -10.13
N GLN A 55 0.81 5.34 -9.20
CA GLN A 55 -0.02 5.45 -8.01
C GLN A 55 -1.47 5.81 -8.36
N ALA A 56 -1.69 6.75 -9.27
CA ALA A 56 -3.03 7.12 -9.73
C ALA A 56 -3.75 5.96 -10.42
N LYS A 57 -3.04 5.16 -11.23
CA LYS A 57 -3.58 3.94 -11.84
C LYS A 57 -3.99 2.90 -10.79
N ASN A 58 -3.14 2.65 -9.80
CA ASN A 58 -3.45 1.73 -8.70
C ASN A 58 -4.63 2.22 -7.85
N PHE A 59 -4.70 3.52 -7.58
CA PHE A 59 -5.85 4.11 -6.89
C PHE A 59 -7.15 3.89 -7.68
N HIS A 60 -7.14 4.17 -8.98
CA HIS A 60 -8.30 3.98 -9.84
C HIS A 60 -8.74 2.52 -9.94
N TRP A 61 -7.80 1.58 -10.08
CA TRP A 61 -8.10 0.14 -10.08
C TRP A 61 -8.59 -0.36 -8.73
N GLY A 62 -8.08 0.20 -7.63
CA GLY A 62 -8.51 -0.16 -6.29
C GLY A 62 -9.87 0.41 -5.93
N LEU A 63 -10.33 1.49 -6.59
CA LEU A 63 -11.70 1.96 -6.44
C LEU A 63 -12.67 0.94 -7.03
N ARG A 64 -13.68 0.57 -6.23
CA ARG A 64 -14.80 -0.19 -6.77
C ARG A 64 -15.57 0.73 -7.72
N ARG A 65 -15.83 0.27 -8.95
CA ARG A 65 -16.86 0.91 -9.78
C ARG A 65 -18.19 0.75 -9.06
N SER A 66 -18.64 1.81 -8.40
CA SER A 66 -20.01 1.95 -7.93
C SER A 66 -20.92 1.91 -9.16
N THR A 67 -21.44 0.74 -9.49
CA THR A 67 -22.64 0.60 -10.31
C THR A 67 -23.85 0.89 -9.43
#